data_AF-G7TA50-F1
#
_entry.id   AF-G7TA50-F1
#
_cell.length_a   1.000
_cell.length_b   1.000
_cell.length_c   1.000
_cell.angle_alpha   90.00
_cell.angle_beta   90.00
_cell.angle_gamma   90.00
#
_symmetry.space_group_name_H-M   'P 1'
#
loop_
_entity.id
_entity.type
_entity.pdbx_description
1 polymer ?
#
loop_
_entity_poly.entity_id
_entity_poly.type
_entity_poly.pdbx_seq_one_letter_code
_entity_poly.pdbx_strand_id
1 'polypeptide(L)'
;MLAFTAFLLARETKGLLIGEPAHAHVTDSLLRIAASDPDVRAANGVFTMQMGPNQVVAALSAEFEDSRTTPQIEACVGRIEAAAKQQHPELTALFIKPQTPETWRAQRAQIESGAKTE
;
A
#
# COMPACT_ATOMS: atom_id res chain seq x y z
N MET A 1 -26.17 -25.64 -17.07
CA MET A 1 -25.52 -25.37 -15.76
C MET A 1 -24.03 -25.07 -15.90
N LEU A 2 -23.25 -25.81 -16.69
CA LEU A 2 -21.80 -25.58 -16.82
C LEU A 2 -21.43 -24.16 -17.30
N ALA A 3 -22.18 -23.57 -18.23
CA ALA A 3 -21.94 -22.19 -18.66
C ALA A 3 -22.19 -21.16 -17.53
N PHE A 4 -23.19 -21.42 -16.68
CA PHE A 4 -23.51 -20.56 -15.52
C PHE A 4 -22.46 -20.70 -14.41
N THR A 5 -22.02 -21.93 -14.13
CA THR A 5 -20.95 -22.18 -13.16
C THR A 5 -19.59 -21.65 -13.66
N ALA A 6 -19.28 -21.78 -14.96
CA ALA A 6 -18.08 -21.21 -15.56
C ALA A 6 -18.09 -19.67 -15.53
N PHE A 7 -19.26 -19.05 -15.76
CA PHE A 7 -19.41 -17.60 -15.65
C PHE A 7 -19.25 -17.11 -14.21
N LEU A 8 -19.83 -17.81 -13.22
CA LEU A 8 -19.63 -17.50 -11.81
C LEU A 8 -18.16 -17.66 -11.40
N LEU A 9 -17.53 -18.78 -11.77
CA LEU A 9 -16.11 -19.01 -11.52
C LEU A 9 -15.25 -17.94 -12.18
N ALA A 10 -15.43 -17.62 -13.46
CA ALA A 10 -14.65 -16.57 -14.12
C ALA A 10 -14.80 -15.20 -13.44
N ARG A 11 -15.99 -14.87 -12.91
CA ARG A 11 -16.22 -13.64 -12.15
C ARG A 11 -15.51 -13.65 -10.79
N GLU A 12 -15.45 -14.81 -10.14
CA GLU A 12 -14.79 -15.03 -8.86
C GLU A 12 -13.26 -15.07 -9.01
N THR A 13 -12.75 -15.72 -10.06
CA THR A 13 -11.32 -15.77 -10.44
C THR A 13 -10.79 -14.39 -10.81
N LYS A 14 -11.63 -13.49 -11.32
CA LYS A 14 -11.24 -12.10 -11.57
C LYS A 14 -10.89 -11.35 -10.28
N GLY A 15 -11.58 -11.65 -9.17
CA GLY A 15 -11.21 -11.16 -7.83
C GLY A 15 -10.04 -11.91 -7.17
N LEU A 16 -9.52 -12.94 -7.84
CA LEU A 16 -8.36 -13.75 -7.42
C LEU A 16 -7.10 -13.41 -8.23
N LEU A 17 -7.11 -12.34 -9.03
CA LEU A 17 -5.92 -11.89 -9.76
C LEU A 17 -4.89 -11.34 -8.77
N ILE A 18 -3.94 -12.21 -8.41
CA ILE A 18 -2.74 -11.84 -7.66
C ILE A 18 -1.99 -10.80 -8.47
N GLY A 19 -1.68 -9.66 -7.86
CA GLY A 19 -0.96 -8.58 -8.54
C GLY A 19 -1.80 -7.34 -8.86
N GLU A 20 -3.13 -7.40 -8.76
CA GLU A 20 -3.96 -6.19 -8.95
C GLU A 20 -3.82 -5.21 -7.76
N PRO A 21 -3.94 -3.89 -8.01
CA PRO A 21 -4.06 -2.92 -6.93
C PRO A 21 -5.23 -3.28 -6.02
N ALA A 22 -5.01 -3.21 -4.70
CA ALA A 22 -6.10 -3.36 -3.75
C ALA A 22 -7.11 -2.22 -3.90
N HIS A 23 -8.28 -2.36 -3.26
CA HIS A 23 -9.32 -1.34 -3.30
C HIS A 23 -8.80 0.05 -2.89
N ALA A 24 -9.20 1.08 -3.64
CA ALA A 24 -8.74 2.46 -3.45
C ALA A 24 -8.93 2.98 -2.00
N HIS A 25 -9.97 2.50 -1.30
CA HIS A 25 -10.21 2.89 0.10
C HIS A 25 -9.08 2.46 1.05
N VAL A 26 -8.40 1.34 0.78
CA VAL A 26 -7.25 0.88 1.59
C VAL A 26 -6.09 1.84 1.39
N THR A 27 -5.76 2.15 0.14
CA THR A 27 -4.72 3.12 -0.26
C THR A 27 -4.94 4.48 0.44
N ASP A 28 -6.12 5.07 0.29
CA ASP A 28 -6.43 6.37 0.87
C ASP A 28 -6.37 6.35 2.40
N SER A 29 -6.79 5.24 3.00
CA SER A 29 -6.77 5.08 4.45
C SER A 29 -5.35 4.93 4.99
N LEU A 30 -4.48 4.14 4.34
CA LEU A 30 -3.08 4.03 4.72
C LEU A 30 -2.35 5.37 4.64
N LEU A 31 -2.62 6.17 3.59
CA LEU A 31 -2.06 7.51 3.47
C LEU A 31 -2.52 8.44 4.60
N ARG A 32 -3.80 8.39 4.94
CA ARG A 32 -4.36 9.19 6.04
C ARG A 32 -3.77 8.80 7.40
N ILE A 33 -3.61 7.49 7.65
CA ILE A 33 -3.01 6.98 8.88
C ILE A 33 -1.58 7.49 9.00
N ALA A 34 -0.76 7.33 7.95
CA ALA A 34 0.61 7.81 7.95
C ALA A 34 0.70 9.34 8.12
N ALA A 35 -0.12 10.10 7.40
CA ALA A 35 -0.16 11.56 7.50
C ALA A 35 -0.66 12.09 8.86
N SER A 36 -1.27 11.24 9.69
CA SER A 36 -1.74 11.62 11.02
C SER A 36 -0.68 11.47 12.12
N ASP A 37 0.43 10.77 11.84
CA ASP A 37 1.51 10.62 12.81
C ASP A 37 2.39 11.89 12.83
N PRO A 38 2.67 12.47 14.01
CA PRO A 38 3.41 13.73 14.11
C PRO A 38 4.89 13.64 13.73
N ASP A 39 5.44 12.43 13.56
CA ASP A 39 6.81 12.23 13.11
C ASP A 39 6.91 12.10 11.57
N VAL A 40 5.78 12.07 10.87
CA VAL A 40 5.70 12.05 9.40
C VAL A 40 5.53 13.48 8.87
N ARG A 41 6.47 13.89 8.03
CA ARG A 41 6.40 15.16 7.30
C ARG A 41 5.48 15.05 6.08
N ALA A 42 5.60 13.95 5.33
CA ALA A 42 4.81 13.73 4.13
C ALA A 42 4.50 12.25 3.90
N ALA A 43 3.22 11.90 3.76
CA ALA A 43 2.79 10.59 3.25
C ALA A 43 2.73 10.66 1.72
N ASN A 44 3.79 10.24 1.04
CA ASN A 44 3.99 10.53 -0.39
C ASN A 44 3.09 9.69 -1.31
N GLY A 45 2.81 8.45 -0.92
CA GLY A 45 2.03 7.52 -1.73
C GLY A 45 2.19 6.07 -1.29
N VAL A 46 1.29 5.21 -1.74
CA VAL A 46 1.29 3.79 -1.41
C VAL A 46 1.04 2.96 -2.66
N PHE A 47 1.72 1.83 -2.76
CA PHE A 47 1.39 0.76 -3.69
C PHE A 47 0.73 -0.36 -2.90
N THR A 48 -0.29 -0.97 -3.49
CA THR A 48 -0.96 -2.12 -2.91
C THR A 48 -1.00 -3.25 -3.93
N MET A 49 -0.99 -4.47 -3.43
CA MET A 49 -1.10 -5.68 -4.23
C MET A 49 -2.03 -6.65 -3.53
N GLN A 50 -3.08 -7.08 -4.23
CA GLN A 50 -3.95 -8.16 -3.78
C GLN A 50 -3.21 -9.49 -3.91
N MET A 51 -3.11 -10.24 -2.80
CA MET A 51 -2.46 -11.55 -2.72
C MET A 51 -3.46 -12.72 -2.66
N GLY A 52 -4.72 -12.42 -2.35
CA GLY A 52 -5.82 -13.37 -2.23
C GLY A 52 -7.10 -12.63 -1.83
N PRO A 53 -8.26 -13.29 -1.64
CA PRO A 53 -9.55 -12.61 -1.45
C PRO A 53 -9.57 -11.58 -0.32
N ASN A 54 -8.89 -11.87 0.79
CA ASN A 54 -8.80 -11.00 1.97
C ASN A 54 -7.34 -10.78 2.38
N GLN A 55 -6.42 -10.70 1.41
CA GLN A 55 -5.00 -10.51 1.67
C GLN A 55 -4.43 -9.41 0.79
N VAL A 56 -3.92 -8.37 1.44
CA VAL A 56 -3.28 -7.22 0.78
C VAL A 56 -1.87 -7.06 1.30
N VAL A 57 -0.94 -6.78 0.40
CA VAL A 57 0.40 -6.25 0.75
C VAL A 57 0.46 -4.80 0.32
N ALA A 58 1.01 -3.94 1.17
CA ALA A 58 1.19 -2.53 0.88
C ALA A 58 2.64 -2.10 1.04
N ALA A 59 3.09 -1.19 0.16
CA ALA A 59 4.37 -0.50 0.26
C ALA A 59 4.10 1.01 0.29
N LEU A 60 4.29 1.62 1.46
CA LEU A 60 4.08 3.03 1.73
C LEU A 60 5.40 3.80 1.62
N SER A 61 5.33 4.95 0.97
CA SER A 61 6.37 5.95 0.89
C SER A 61 6.06 7.08 1.87
N ALA A 62 6.97 7.37 2.78
CA ALA A 62 6.82 8.47 3.73
C ALA A 62 8.15 9.22 3.92
N GLU A 63 8.05 10.54 4.03
CA GLU A 63 9.11 11.41 4.52
C GLU A 63 8.88 11.64 6.02
N PHE A 64 9.91 11.43 6.82
CA PHE A 64 9.89 11.67 8.27
C PHE A 64 10.50 13.03 8.57
N GLU A 65 10.20 13.61 9.73
CA GLU A 65 10.82 14.87 10.14
C GLU A 65 12.35 14.76 10.24
N ASP A 66 13.09 15.77 9.74
CA ASP A 66 14.56 15.74 9.67
C ASP A 66 15.24 15.59 11.02
N SER A 67 14.56 16.01 12.10
CA SER A 67 15.08 15.94 13.47
C SER A 67 14.94 14.55 14.10
N ARG A 68 14.35 13.58 13.40
CA ARG A 68 14.11 12.23 13.94
C ARG A 68 15.35 11.35 13.81
N THR A 69 15.69 10.75 14.93
CA THR A 69 16.68 9.68 15.03
C THR A 69 16.09 8.36 14.54
N THR A 70 16.94 7.40 14.17
CA THR A 70 16.49 6.07 13.72
C THR A 70 15.52 5.40 14.69
N PRO A 71 15.75 5.37 16.03
CA PRO A 71 14.79 4.78 16.96
C PRO A 71 13.43 5.49 17.00
N GLN A 72 13.39 6.80 16.75
CA GLN A 72 12.13 7.55 16.67
C GLN A 72 11.37 7.21 15.38
N ILE A 73 12.09 7.05 14.26
CA ILE A 73 11.51 6.58 12.99
C ILE A 73 10.95 5.17 13.16
N GLU A 74 11.70 4.25 13.79
CA GLU A 74 11.22 2.89 14.10
C GLU A 74 9.95 2.91 14.95
N ALA A 75 9.89 3.76 15.98
CA ALA A 75 8.69 3.92 16.81
C ALA A 75 7.50 4.49 16.02
N CYS A 76 7.74 5.44 15.12
CA CYS A 76 6.73 6.00 14.22
C CYS A 76 6.19 4.92 13.27
N VAL A 77 7.08 4.16 12.62
CA VAL A 77 6.72 3.03 11.76
C VAL A 77 5.85 2.03 12.52
N GLY A 78 6.24 1.66 13.75
CA GLY A 78 5.45 0.74 14.58
C GLY A 78 4.05 1.26 14.92
N ARG A 79 3.89 2.57 15.17
CA ARG A 79 2.55 3.17 15.40
C ARG A 79 1.69 3.14 14.14
N ILE A 80 2.27 3.47 12.98
CA ILE A 80 1.59 3.45 11.69
C ILE A 80 1.15 2.02 11.35
N GLU A 81 2.03 1.03 11.50
CA GLU A 81 1.72 -0.38 11.25
C GLU A 81 0.60 -0.89 12.16
N ALA A 82 0.66 -0.57 13.46
CA ALA A 82 -0.38 -0.96 14.40
C ALA A 82 -1.74 -0.36 14.04
N ALA A 83 -1.79 0.93 13.73
CA ALA A 83 -3.03 1.62 13.33
C ALA A 83 -3.57 1.09 11.98
N ALA A 84 -2.68 0.85 11.01
CA ALA A 84 -3.03 0.28 9.71
C ALA A 84 -3.65 -1.11 9.87
N LYS A 85 -3.03 -1.99 10.65
CA LYS A 85 -3.51 -3.35 10.88
C LYS A 85 -4.80 -3.40 11.68
N GLN A 86 -5.02 -2.43 12.59
CA GLN A 86 -6.28 -2.30 13.31
C GLN A 86 -7.44 -1.91 12.38
N GLN A 87 -7.20 -1.00 11.42
CA GLN A 87 -8.23 -0.53 10.49
C GLN A 87 -8.45 -1.46 9.29
N HIS A 88 -7.39 -2.16 8.86
CA HIS A 88 -7.40 -3.06 7.69
C HIS A 88 -6.84 -4.44 8.08
N PRO A 89 -7.65 -5.32 8.71
CA PRO A 89 -7.22 -6.66 9.11
C PRO A 89 -6.75 -7.55 7.95
N GLU A 90 -7.16 -7.25 6.71
CA GLU A 90 -6.72 -7.90 5.47
C GLU A 90 -5.26 -7.57 5.09
N LEU A 91 -4.66 -6.55 5.72
CA LEU A 91 -3.28 -6.14 5.47
C LEU A 91 -2.32 -7.18 6.04
N THR A 92 -1.75 -7.99 5.15
CA THR A 92 -0.85 -9.08 5.49
C THR A 92 0.56 -8.57 5.78
N ALA A 93 1.00 -7.55 5.02
CA ALA A 93 2.26 -6.86 5.25
C ALA A 93 2.16 -5.39 4.83
N LEU A 94 2.77 -4.51 5.62
CA LEU A 94 2.99 -3.10 5.30
C LEU A 94 4.49 -2.85 5.34
N PHE A 95 5.05 -2.40 4.22
CA PHE A 95 6.44 -1.94 4.17
C PHE A 95 6.43 -0.41 4.10
N ILE A 96 7.17 0.24 4.99
CA ILE A 96 7.30 1.69 5.00
C ILE A 96 8.73 2.06 4.60
N LYS A 97 8.88 2.78 3.49
CA LYS A 97 10.18 3.23 2.99
C LYS A 97 10.37 4.73 3.30
N PRO A 98 11.37 5.10 4.12
CA PRO A 98 11.77 6.49 4.32
C PRO A 98 12.30 7.07 3.01
N GLN A 99 11.61 8.06 2.45
CA GLN A 99 12.02 8.72 1.20
C GLN A 99 11.30 10.06 1.00
N THR A 100 11.91 10.98 0.26
CA THR A 100 11.32 12.31 -0.01
C THR A 100 10.25 12.25 -1.11
N PRO A 101 9.34 13.23 -1.20
CA PRO A 101 8.35 13.33 -2.27
C PRO A 101 8.97 13.34 -3.68
N GLU A 102 10.16 13.92 -3.86
CA GLU A 102 10.88 13.98 -5.14
C GLU A 102 11.31 12.59 -5.58
N THR A 103 11.95 11.84 -4.66
CA THR A 103 12.43 10.48 -4.94
C THR A 103 11.28 9.53 -5.24
N TRP A 104 10.17 9.67 -4.52
CA TRP A 104 8.94 8.93 -4.80
C TRP A 104 8.35 9.23 -6.17
N ARG A 105 8.21 10.51 -6.53
CA ARG A 105 7.69 10.92 -7.85
C ARG A 105 8.54 10.38 -8.99
N ALA A 106 9.86 10.43 -8.86
CA ALA A 106 10.79 9.87 -9.84
C ALA A 106 10.62 8.34 -9.98
N GLN A 107 10.53 7.62 -8.86
CA GLN A 107 10.34 6.16 -8.86
C GLN A 107 8.98 5.77 -9.47
N ARG A 108 7.90 6.49 -9.16
CA ARG A 108 6.58 6.26 -9.75
C ARG A 108 6.59 6.42 -11.27
N ALA A 109 7.20 7.50 -11.77
CA ALA A 109 7.28 7.75 -13.21
C ALA A 109 8.02 6.62 -13.95
N GLN A 110 9.07 6.07 -13.34
CA GLN A 110 9.80 4.92 -13.90
C GLN A 110 8.91 3.66 -13.97
N ILE A 111 8.18 3.34 -12.90
CA ILE A 111 7.27 2.18 -12.87
C ILE A 111 6.17 2.32 -13.94
N GLU A 112 5.57 3.51 -14.04
CA GLU A 112 4.52 3.79 -15.03
C GLU A 112 5.04 3.76 -16.47
N SER A 113 6.32 4.09 -16.70
CA SER A 113 6.96 3.99 -18.02
C SER A 113 7.28 2.54 -18.41
N GLY A 114 7.71 1.71 -17.45
CA GLY A 114 7.97 0.29 -17.68
C GLY A 114 6.70 -0.48 -18.06
N ALA A 115 5.59 -0.20 -17.38
CA ALA A 115 4.29 -0.84 -17.65
C ALA A 115 3.68 -0.49 -19.03
N LYS A 116 4.17 0.56 -19.71
CA LYS A 116 3.72 0.94 -21.07
C LYS A 116 4.51 0.26 -22.20
N THR A 117 5.59 -0.43 -21.86
CA THR A 117 6.51 -1.05 -22.84
C THR A 117 6.21 -2.55 -23.06
N GLU A 118 5.34 -3.14 -22.22
CA GLU A 118 4.74 -4.48 -22.41
C GLU A 118 3.33 -4.39 -23.02
#